data_AF-A0A933VDU9-F1
#
_entry.id   AF-A0A933VDU9-F1
#
_cell.length_a   1.000
_cell.length_b   1.000
_cell.length_c   1.000
_cell.angle_alpha   90.00
_cell.angle_beta   90.00
_cell.angle_gamma   90.00
#
_symmetry.space_group_name_H-M   'P 1'
#
loop_
_entity.id
_entity.type
_entity.pdbx_description
1 polymer ?
#
loop_
_entity_poly.entity_id
_entity_poly.type
_entity_poly.pdbx_seq_one_letter_code
_entity_poly.pdbx_strand_id
1 'polypeptide(L)'
;MRAFSKRSADSKSCIGFGIIHGGVSKNWNVNGRKPFAANLKKLVGGILRLLLFIALGTVALPFAVILSIAFIKAVGKRYFPVQPAIISISDERTINQWYWTGATAWWISAPICVLVSYLLFVNFANWYFPQKESVYILWVGDIFWVFPAIFLGMSIACFPSDLNTKVFYKERYDAMANLYDGKMQFNNRKMYYLIAIPIIALCLGIVYGGLNSYIRCTESGIYIQQFWKYGEEPHVYREVVNIQQISKITQSKNGTTSVATFIIRFNDGSEWTTSSNYQARDPSYYEPMMKYIARKSELEFKQITETIAR
;
A
#
# COMPACT_ATOMS: atom_id res chain seq x y z
N MET A 1 -23.00 38.05 0.38
CA MET A 1 -23.33 38.50 -0.99
C MET A 1 -22.04 38.91 -1.71
N ARG A 2 -21.52 38.07 -2.61
CA ARG A 2 -20.43 38.42 -3.52
C ARG A 2 -20.77 37.86 -4.90
N ALA A 3 -20.80 38.75 -5.88
CA ALA A 3 -21.20 38.51 -7.25
C ALA A 3 -20.08 37.78 -8.02
N PHE A 4 -20.44 36.71 -8.72
CA PHE A 4 -19.57 36.05 -9.69
C PHE A 4 -19.73 36.73 -11.06
N SER A 5 -18.68 37.41 -11.53
CA SER A 5 -18.63 37.98 -12.87
C SER A 5 -18.37 36.88 -13.90
N LYS A 6 -19.23 36.80 -14.91
CA LYS A 6 -19.01 36.07 -16.16
C LYS A 6 -17.71 36.52 -16.83
N ARG A 7 -16.87 35.57 -17.24
CA ARG A 7 -15.92 35.74 -18.34
C ARG A 7 -16.20 34.67 -19.40
N SER A 8 -16.83 35.12 -20.47
CA SER A 8 -16.74 34.54 -21.80
C SER A 8 -15.41 34.99 -22.42
N ALA A 9 -14.61 34.06 -22.95
CA ALA A 9 -13.59 34.40 -23.92
C ALA A 9 -13.37 33.22 -24.87
N ASP A 10 -13.64 33.51 -26.14
CA ASP A 10 -13.34 32.73 -27.33
C ASP A 10 -11.94 32.13 -27.32
N SER A 11 -11.83 30.84 -27.69
CA SER A 11 -10.61 30.32 -28.28
C SER A 11 -10.92 29.75 -29.67
N LYS A 12 -10.67 30.56 -30.69
CA LYS A 12 -10.60 30.11 -32.08
C LYS A 12 -9.46 29.11 -32.22
N SER A 13 -9.82 27.87 -32.52
CA SER A 13 -8.89 26.80 -32.88
C SER A 13 -8.35 27.04 -34.29
N CYS A 14 -7.13 27.56 -34.39
CA CYS A 14 -6.35 27.53 -35.63
C CYS A 14 -5.74 26.13 -35.78
N ILE A 15 -6.32 25.33 -36.68
CA ILE A 15 -5.75 24.06 -37.15
C ILE A 15 -4.60 24.42 -38.10
N GLY A 16 -3.37 24.46 -37.58
CA GLY A 16 -2.16 24.56 -38.38
C GLY A 16 -1.70 23.17 -38.81
N PHE A 17 -1.95 22.82 -40.07
CA PHE A 17 -1.31 21.67 -40.73
C PHE A 17 0.17 22.01 -41.00
N GLY A 18 1.05 21.63 -40.08
CA GLY A 18 2.50 21.63 -40.31
C GLY A 18 2.91 20.40 -41.10
N ILE A 19 3.16 20.57 -42.40
CA ILE A 19 3.82 19.57 -43.24
C ILE A 19 5.30 19.56 -42.86
N ILE A 20 5.70 18.60 -42.03
CA ILE A 20 7.11 18.34 -41.73
C ILE A 20 7.66 17.46 -42.86
N HIS A 21 8.46 18.05 -43.75
CA HIS A 21 9.31 17.32 -44.69
C HIS A 21 10.41 16.60 -43.90
N GLY A 22 10.14 15.36 -43.49
CA GLY A 22 11.14 14.43 -42.96
C GLY A 22 12.03 13.93 -44.09
N GLY A 23 13.26 14.45 -44.15
CA GLY A 23 14.34 13.88 -44.94
C GLY A 23 14.69 12.48 -44.45
N VAL A 24 14.37 11.47 -45.26
CA VAL A 24 14.71 10.07 -45.02
C VAL A 24 16.21 9.88 -45.33
N SER A 25 17.07 9.97 -44.32
CA SER A 25 18.44 9.47 -44.44
C SER A 25 18.40 7.94 -44.31
N LYS A 26 18.46 7.25 -45.45
CA LYS A 26 18.72 5.81 -45.52
C LYS A 26 20.16 5.54 -45.09
N ASN A 27 20.37 5.22 -43.82
CA ASN A 27 21.51 4.43 -43.36
C ASN A 27 20.98 3.23 -42.58
N TRP A 28 20.45 2.26 -43.32
CA TRP A 28 20.16 0.93 -42.81
C TRP A 28 21.49 0.18 -42.69
N ASN A 29 22.10 0.25 -41.50
CA ASN A 29 23.21 -0.62 -41.15
C ASN A 29 22.63 -2.03 -40.86
N VAL A 30 22.78 -2.94 -41.82
CA VAL A 30 22.15 -4.29 -41.85
C VAL A 30 22.83 -5.31 -40.92
N ASN A 31 23.82 -4.91 -40.11
CA ASN A 31 24.54 -5.85 -39.22
C ASN A 31 24.05 -5.88 -37.76
N GLY A 32 22.76 -5.60 -37.53
CA GLY A 32 22.17 -5.49 -36.20
C GLY A 32 21.14 -6.56 -35.81
N ARG A 33 21.10 -7.75 -36.43
CA ARG A 33 20.24 -8.86 -35.96
C ARG A 33 20.78 -9.45 -34.65
N LYS A 34 20.70 -8.69 -33.55
CA LYS A 34 20.66 -9.31 -32.22
C LYS A 34 19.41 -10.20 -32.19
N PRO A 35 19.54 -11.47 -31.79
CA PRO A 35 18.59 -12.49 -32.19
C PRO A 35 17.26 -12.25 -31.49
N PHE A 36 16.20 -12.06 -32.27
CA PHE A 36 14.80 -12.11 -31.83
C PHE A 36 14.55 -13.29 -30.85
N ALA A 37 15.26 -14.41 -31.05
CA ALA A 37 15.26 -15.56 -30.15
C ALA A 37 15.71 -15.27 -28.70
N ALA A 38 16.63 -14.34 -28.46
CA ALA A 38 17.09 -14.00 -27.10
C ALA A 38 16.04 -13.18 -26.34
N ASN A 39 15.36 -12.25 -27.02
CA ASN A 39 14.27 -11.48 -26.42
C ASN A 39 13.03 -12.36 -26.19
N LEU A 40 12.74 -13.29 -27.10
CA LEU A 40 11.67 -14.27 -26.93
C LEU A 40 11.89 -15.17 -25.71
N LYS A 41 13.12 -15.67 -25.50
CA LYS A 41 13.47 -16.47 -24.30
C LYS A 41 13.27 -15.70 -22.99
N LYS A 42 13.64 -14.42 -22.93
CA LYS A 42 13.41 -13.58 -21.74
C LYS A 42 11.92 -13.32 -21.47
N LEU A 43 11.15 -13.05 -22.53
CA LEU A 43 9.71 -12.83 -22.42
C LEU A 43 8.99 -14.09 -21.96
N VAL A 44 9.26 -15.23 -22.59
CA VAL A 44 8.69 -16.54 -22.22
C VAL A 44 9.08 -16.90 -20.79
N GLY A 45 10.33 -16.67 -20.38
CA GLY A 45 10.77 -16.88 -19.00
C GLY A 45 10.04 -16.00 -17.98
N GLY A 46 9.77 -14.73 -18.31
CA GLY A 46 8.99 -13.81 -17.47
C GLY A 46 7.53 -14.25 -17.32
N ILE A 47 6.88 -14.63 -18.42
CA ILE A 47 5.50 -15.13 -18.42
C ILE A 47 5.40 -16.44 -17.63
N LEU A 48 6.32 -17.37 -17.84
CA LEU A 48 6.33 -18.65 -17.12
C LEU A 48 6.50 -18.44 -15.61
N ARG A 49 7.37 -17.51 -15.18
CA ARG A 49 7.51 -17.15 -13.76
C ARG A 49 6.23 -16.54 -13.20
N LEU A 50 5.58 -15.62 -13.93
CA LEU A 50 4.32 -15.01 -13.49
C LEU A 50 3.21 -16.07 -13.36
N LEU A 51 3.06 -16.95 -14.35
CA LEU A 51 2.10 -18.05 -14.31
C LEU A 51 2.39 -19.02 -13.17
N LEU A 52 3.67 -19.33 -12.92
CA LEU A 52 4.08 -20.13 -11.78
C LEU A 52 3.71 -19.44 -10.46
N PHE A 53 3.94 -18.13 -10.32
CA PHE A 53 3.53 -17.37 -9.12
C PHE A 53 2.02 -17.36 -8.91
N ILE A 54 1.23 -17.20 -9.97
CA ILE A 54 -0.23 -17.25 -9.90
C ILE A 54 -0.68 -18.66 -9.51
N ALA A 55 -0.17 -19.69 -10.17
CA ALA A 55 -0.51 -21.09 -9.87
C ALA A 55 -0.09 -21.49 -8.45
N LEU A 56 1.09 -21.05 -8.00
CA LEU A 56 1.54 -21.28 -6.63
C LEU A 56 0.64 -20.54 -5.65
N GLY A 57 0.26 -19.30 -5.94
CA GLY A 57 -0.67 -18.53 -5.12
C GLY A 57 -2.06 -19.15 -5.03
N THR A 58 -2.63 -19.63 -6.14
CA THR A 58 -3.96 -20.24 -6.17
C THR A 58 -4.03 -21.60 -5.47
N VAL A 59 -2.92 -22.33 -5.39
CA VAL A 59 -2.86 -23.62 -4.68
C VAL A 59 -2.41 -23.44 -3.24
N ALA A 60 -1.37 -22.63 -2.99
CA ALA A 60 -0.82 -22.43 -1.66
C ALA A 60 -1.77 -21.63 -0.76
N LEU A 61 -2.53 -20.67 -1.29
CA LEU A 61 -3.44 -19.87 -0.48
C LEU A 61 -4.58 -20.70 0.13
N PRO A 62 -5.35 -21.51 -0.63
CA PRO A 62 -6.35 -22.40 -0.03
C PRO A 62 -5.75 -23.38 0.97
N PHE A 63 -4.57 -23.93 0.68
CA PHE A 63 -3.89 -24.84 1.59
C PHE A 63 -3.49 -24.14 2.89
N ALA A 64 -2.93 -22.93 2.82
CA ALA A 64 -2.61 -22.10 3.97
C ALA A 64 -3.86 -21.74 4.78
N VAL A 65 -4.99 -21.45 4.12
CA VAL A 65 -6.27 -21.19 4.80
C VAL A 65 -6.76 -22.44 5.53
N ILE A 66 -6.74 -23.61 4.90
CA ILE A 66 -7.15 -24.88 5.52
C ILE A 66 -6.26 -25.20 6.73
N LEU A 67 -4.94 -25.08 6.58
CA LEU A 67 -3.99 -25.29 7.67
C LEU A 67 -4.20 -24.28 8.81
N SER A 68 -4.47 -23.02 8.49
CA SER A 68 -4.76 -21.99 9.50
C SER A 68 -6.04 -22.31 10.27
N ILE A 69 -7.10 -22.74 9.60
CA ILE A 69 -8.36 -23.17 10.25
C ILE A 69 -8.11 -24.38 11.14
N ALA A 70 -7.38 -25.39 10.66
CA ALA A 70 -7.05 -26.58 11.43
C ALA A 70 -6.21 -26.24 12.67
N PHE A 71 -5.21 -25.36 12.51
CA PHE A 71 -4.38 -24.87 13.60
C PHE A 71 -5.19 -24.09 14.65
N ILE A 72 -6.05 -23.16 14.21
CA ILE A 72 -6.96 -22.41 15.10
C ILE A 72 -7.85 -23.38 15.87
N LYS A 73 -8.46 -24.38 15.21
CA LYS A 73 -9.28 -25.39 15.89
C LYS A 73 -8.49 -26.18 16.92
N ALA A 74 -7.28 -26.63 16.58
CA ALA A 74 -6.43 -27.41 17.48
C ALA A 74 -6.00 -26.60 18.72
N VAL A 75 -5.54 -25.36 18.53
CA VAL A 75 -5.15 -24.45 19.60
C VAL A 75 -6.37 -24.06 20.45
N GLY A 76 -7.48 -23.70 19.82
CA GLY A 76 -8.72 -23.33 20.50
C GLY A 76 -9.22 -24.44 21.40
N LYS A 77 -9.31 -25.67 20.88
CA LYS A 77 -9.77 -26.83 21.66
C LYS A 77 -8.85 -27.14 22.85
N ARG A 78 -7.53 -26.95 22.68
CA ARG A 78 -6.53 -27.22 23.71
C ARG A 78 -6.54 -26.19 24.83
N TYR A 79 -6.60 -24.91 24.50
CA TYR A 79 -6.40 -23.83 25.49
C TYR A 79 -7.71 -23.16 25.95
N PHE A 80 -8.78 -23.27 25.17
CA PHE A 80 -10.08 -22.66 25.47
C PHE A 80 -11.23 -23.67 25.29
N PRO A 81 -11.23 -24.81 25.99
CA PRO A 81 -12.29 -25.79 25.88
C PRO A 81 -13.66 -25.19 26.23
N VAL A 82 -14.70 -25.61 25.51
CA VAL A 82 -16.09 -25.19 25.77
C VAL A 82 -16.56 -25.81 27.07
N GLN A 83 -17.20 -25.01 27.92
CA GLN A 83 -17.96 -25.56 29.02
C GLN A 83 -19.25 -26.18 28.47
N PRO A 84 -19.58 -27.44 28.83
CA PRO A 84 -20.76 -28.11 28.29
C PRO A 84 -22.00 -27.31 28.65
N ALA A 85 -22.54 -26.56 27.67
CA ALA A 85 -23.80 -25.87 27.81
C ALA A 85 -24.92 -26.84 27.47
N ILE A 86 -25.86 -27.05 28.40
CA ILE A 86 -27.08 -27.82 28.15
C ILE A 86 -27.97 -26.97 27.25
N ILE A 87 -27.76 -27.08 25.94
CA ILE A 87 -28.54 -26.34 24.94
C ILE A 87 -29.33 -27.35 24.13
N SER A 88 -30.58 -27.57 24.54
CA SER A 88 -31.56 -28.32 23.77
C SER A 88 -32.19 -27.42 22.70
N ILE A 89 -31.39 -27.00 21.71
CA ILE A 89 -31.97 -26.37 20.50
C ILE A 89 -32.25 -27.48 19.51
N SER A 90 -33.54 -27.78 19.30
CA SER A 90 -33.98 -28.88 18.43
C SER A 90 -34.10 -28.49 16.96
N ASP A 91 -34.02 -27.20 16.60
CA ASP A 91 -34.29 -26.73 15.23
C ASP A 91 -33.01 -26.30 14.50
N GLU A 92 -32.51 -27.19 13.62
CA GLU A 92 -31.37 -26.94 12.73
C GLU A 92 -31.56 -25.72 11.82
N ARG A 93 -32.80 -25.41 11.43
CA ARG A 93 -33.10 -24.27 10.56
C ARG A 93 -32.76 -22.94 11.24
N THR A 94 -33.14 -22.81 12.50
CA THR A 94 -32.83 -21.63 13.32
C THR A 94 -31.32 -21.44 13.45
N ILE A 95 -30.57 -22.53 13.62
CA ILE A 95 -29.12 -22.50 13.72
C ILE A 95 -28.46 -21.99 12.42
N ASN A 96 -28.92 -22.48 11.27
CA ASN A 96 -28.39 -22.05 9.98
C ASN A 96 -28.70 -20.58 9.70
N GLN A 97 -29.88 -20.09 10.10
CA GLN A 97 -30.20 -18.66 10.01
C GLN A 97 -29.24 -17.80 10.84
N TRP A 98 -28.95 -18.21 12.08
CA TRP A 98 -27.98 -17.51 12.93
C TRP A 98 -26.58 -17.49 12.33
N TYR A 99 -26.17 -18.59 11.68
CA TYR A 99 -24.93 -18.67 10.92
C TYR A 99 -24.83 -17.59 9.85
N TRP A 100 -25.83 -17.55 8.97
CA TRP A 100 -25.83 -16.64 7.84
C TRP A 100 -25.96 -15.18 8.27
N THR A 101 -26.79 -14.86 9.27
CA THR A 101 -26.92 -13.49 9.77
C THR A 101 -25.60 -12.98 10.37
N GLY A 102 -24.91 -13.77 11.19
CA GLY A 102 -23.61 -13.40 11.73
C GLY A 102 -22.55 -13.22 10.64
N ALA A 103 -22.51 -14.14 9.66
CA ALA A 103 -21.62 -14.03 8.52
C ALA A 103 -21.90 -12.76 7.69
N THR A 104 -23.15 -12.48 7.36
CA THR A 104 -23.55 -11.27 6.61
C THR A 104 -23.20 -9.99 7.39
N ALA A 105 -23.48 -9.96 8.69
CA ALA A 105 -23.13 -8.82 9.54
C ALA A 105 -21.62 -8.55 9.52
N TRP A 106 -20.79 -9.59 9.56
CA TRP A 106 -19.34 -9.47 9.47
C TRP A 106 -18.89 -9.01 8.07
N TRP A 107 -19.44 -9.59 6.99
CA TRP A 107 -19.11 -9.21 5.61
C TRP A 107 -19.47 -7.77 5.26
N ILE A 108 -20.46 -7.18 5.91
CA ILE A 108 -20.79 -5.75 5.79
C ILE A 108 -19.88 -4.90 6.68
N SER A 109 -19.66 -5.34 7.93
CA SER A 109 -18.89 -4.58 8.91
C SER A 109 -17.40 -4.50 8.56
N ALA A 110 -16.82 -5.56 8.01
CA ALA A 110 -15.41 -5.65 7.64
C ALA A 110 -14.97 -4.56 6.64
N PRO A 111 -15.55 -4.42 5.44
CA PRO A 111 -15.13 -3.39 4.49
C PRO A 111 -15.33 -1.97 5.05
N ILE A 112 -16.39 -1.73 5.82
CA ILE A 112 -16.62 -0.43 6.49
C ILE A 112 -15.50 -0.14 7.49
N CYS A 113 -15.16 -1.10 8.35
CA CYS A 113 -14.09 -0.92 9.34
C CYS A 113 -12.71 -0.77 8.67
N VAL A 114 -12.45 -1.46 7.56
CA VAL A 114 -11.22 -1.28 6.76
C VAL A 114 -11.15 0.11 6.17
N LEU A 115 -12.23 0.59 5.55
CA LEU A 115 -12.31 1.94 4.99
C LEU A 115 -12.12 3.01 6.08
N VAL A 116 -12.80 2.87 7.22
CA VAL A 116 -12.67 3.80 8.36
C VAL A 116 -11.23 3.78 8.89
N SER A 117 -10.61 2.62 9.06
CA SER A 117 -9.22 2.51 9.53
C SER A 117 -8.24 3.18 8.56
N TYR A 118 -8.42 2.96 7.26
CA TYR A 118 -7.61 3.60 6.21
C TYR A 118 -7.75 5.13 6.26
N LEU A 119 -8.99 5.63 6.31
CA LEU A 119 -9.25 7.07 6.40
C LEU A 119 -8.67 7.66 7.67
N LEU A 120 -8.77 6.98 8.82
CA LEU A 120 -8.16 7.43 10.06
C LEU A 120 -6.64 7.55 9.94
N PHE A 121 -5.96 6.55 9.36
CA PHE A 121 -4.50 6.58 9.18
C PHE A 121 -4.05 7.70 8.24
N VAL A 122 -4.71 7.85 7.09
CA VAL A 122 -4.37 8.91 6.13
C VAL A 122 -4.63 10.29 6.71
N ASN A 123 -5.79 10.51 7.36
CA ASN A 123 -6.09 11.80 7.99
C ASN A 123 -5.13 12.10 9.15
N PHE A 124 -4.77 11.10 9.95
CA PHE A 124 -3.81 11.27 11.02
C PHE A 124 -2.42 11.63 10.48
N ALA A 125 -1.95 10.95 9.43
CA ALA A 125 -0.70 11.28 8.76
C ALA A 125 -0.72 12.72 8.20
N ASN A 126 -1.80 13.10 7.53
CA ASN A 126 -2.00 14.46 6.99
C ASN A 126 -2.05 15.54 8.07
N TRP A 127 -2.49 15.21 9.29
CA TRP A 127 -2.46 16.12 10.43
C TRP A 127 -1.09 16.15 11.12
N TYR A 128 -0.40 15.02 11.20
CA TYR A 128 0.87 14.84 11.91
C TYR A 128 2.05 15.47 11.16
N PHE A 129 2.21 15.19 9.86
CA PHE A 129 3.40 15.61 9.11
C PHE A 129 3.55 17.13 8.94
N PRO A 130 2.49 17.93 8.72
CA PRO A 130 2.62 19.39 8.63
C PRO A 130 3.09 20.08 9.92
N GLN A 131 3.03 19.41 11.08
CA GLN A 131 3.52 19.95 12.35
C GLN A 131 5.06 19.89 12.45
N LYS A 132 5.72 19.16 11.56
CA LYS A 132 7.18 19.07 11.51
C LYS A 132 7.73 20.30 10.78
N GLU A 133 8.65 21.01 11.44
CA GLU A 133 9.38 22.12 10.82
C GLU A 133 10.12 21.61 9.57
N SER A 134 9.65 22.05 8.40
CA SER A 134 10.13 21.61 7.10
C SER A 134 9.69 22.58 6.00
N VAL A 135 10.56 22.76 5.00
CA VAL A 135 10.25 23.42 3.73
C VAL A 135 9.63 22.41 2.76
N TYR A 136 10.18 21.20 2.75
CA TYR A 136 9.64 20.06 2.02
C TYR A 136 9.60 18.85 2.94
N ILE A 137 8.52 18.07 2.87
CA ILE A 137 8.40 16.81 3.58
C ILE A 137 7.79 15.74 2.67
N LEU A 138 8.47 14.59 2.65
CA LEU A 138 8.06 13.39 1.94
C LEU A 138 7.86 12.27 2.95
N TRP A 139 6.68 11.69 2.98
CA TRP A 139 6.35 10.55 3.84
C TRP A 139 5.85 9.37 2.99
N VAL A 140 5.64 8.23 3.65
CA VAL A 140 5.13 7.00 3.00
C VAL A 140 3.87 7.26 2.17
N GLY A 141 3.78 6.66 0.98
CA GLY A 141 2.63 6.88 0.09
C GLY A 141 1.33 6.27 0.63
N ASP A 142 0.19 6.71 0.10
CA ASP A 142 -1.13 6.31 0.61
C ASP A 142 -1.36 4.80 0.62
N ILE A 143 -0.79 4.09 -0.36
CA ILE A 143 -0.87 2.63 -0.49
C ILE A 143 -0.29 1.90 0.74
N PHE A 144 0.67 2.51 1.43
CA PHE A 144 1.26 1.93 2.64
C PHE A 144 0.20 1.73 3.73
N TRP A 145 -0.74 2.67 3.88
CA TRP A 145 -1.76 2.64 4.94
C TRP A 145 -2.85 1.59 4.70
N VAL A 146 -3.02 1.11 3.46
CA VAL A 146 -4.02 0.09 3.11
C VAL A 146 -3.72 -1.23 3.83
N PHE A 147 -2.44 -1.63 3.89
CA PHE A 147 -2.05 -2.89 4.49
C PHE A 147 -2.46 -3.01 5.97
N PRO A 148 -2.01 -2.14 6.90
CA PRO A 148 -2.45 -2.21 8.28
C PRO A 148 -3.94 -1.94 8.44
N ALA A 149 -4.58 -1.17 7.56
CA ALA A 149 -6.02 -0.89 7.62
C ALA A 149 -6.87 -2.13 7.34
N ILE A 150 -6.45 -3.01 6.41
CA ILE A 150 -7.15 -4.27 6.14
C ILE A 150 -7.17 -5.15 7.39
N PHE A 151 -6.01 -5.42 7.98
CA PHE A 151 -5.90 -6.31 9.14
C PHE A 151 -6.55 -5.72 10.39
N LEU A 152 -6.36 -4.42 10.64
CA LEU A 152 -7.00 -3.73 11.75
C LEU A 152 -8.51 -3.68 11.58
N GLY A 153 -8.99 -3.31 10.40
CA GLY A 153 -10.41 -3.22 10.08
C GLY A 153 -11.12 -4.57 10.20
N MET A 154 -10.54 -5.64 9.66
CA MET A 154 -11.07 -7.01 9.82
C MET A 154 -11.11 -7.45 11.28
N SER A 155 -10.07 -7.11 12.06
CA SER A 155 -10.05 -7.40 13.49
C SER A 155 -11.17 -6.64 14.19
N ILE A 156 -11.26 -5.32 14.04
CA ILE A 156 -12.28 -4.48 14.70
C ILE A 156 -13.70 -4.86 14.28
N ALA A 157 -13.92 -5.32 13.04
CA ALA A 157 -15.24 -5.63 12.49
C ALA A 157 -16.04 -6.68 13.28
N CYS A 158 -15.37 -7.50 14.09
CA CYS A 158 -16.06 -8.39 15.01
C CYS A 158 -16.91 -7.64 16.03
N PHE A 159 -16.50 -6.44 16.49
CA PHE A 159 -17.27 -5.66 17.46
C PHE A 159 -18.62 -5.15 16.92
N PRO A 160 -18.70 -4.42 15.79
CA PRO A 160 -19.99 -4.03 15.23
C PRO A 160 -20.80 -5.23 14.72
N SER A 161 -20.16 -6.30 14.25
CA SER A 161 -20.87 -7.54 13.89
C SER A 161 -21.53 -8.19 15.12
N ASP A 162 -20.79 -8.30 16.21
CA ASP A 162 -21.27 -8.83 17.49
C ASP A 162 -22.41 -7.96 18.03
N LEU A 163 -22.24 -6.64 18.04
CA LEU A 163 -23.27 -5.69 18.45
C LEU A 163 -24.53 -5.81 17.60
N ASN A 164 -24.40 -5.90 16.28
CA ASN A 164 -25.52 -6.11 15.37
C ASN A 164 -26.25 -7.41 15.71
N THR A 165 -25.54 -8.53 15.85
CA THR A 165 -26.15 -9.82 16.19
C THR A 165 -26.83 -9.79 17.55
N LYS A 166 -26.26 -9.10 18.55
CA LYS A 166 -26.84 -8.92 19.87
C LYS A 166 -28.13 -8.09 19.81
N VAL A 167 -28.17 -7.04 19.00
CA VAL A 167 -29.38 -6.23 18.78
C VAL A 167 -30.48 -7.02 18.07
N PHE A 168 -30.12 -7.82 17.05
CA PHE A 168 -31.08 -8.64 16.31
C PHE A 168 -31.66 -9.80 17.14
N TYR A 169 -30.82 -10.51 17.90
CA TYR A 169 -31.24 -11.71 18.62
C TYR A 169 -31.64 -11.47 20.08
N LYS A 170 -31.27 -10.33 20.67
CA LYS A 170 -31.63 -9.93 22.03
C LYS A 170 -31.33 -11.05 23.03
N GLU A 171 -32.35 -11.56 23.73
CA GLU A 171 -32.26 -12.63 24.73
C GLU A 171 -31.73 -13.96 24.16
N ARG A 172 -31.86 -14.19 22.84
CA ARG A 172 -31.36 -15.41 22.19
C ARG A 172 -29.87 -15.34 21.83
N TYR A 173 -29.22 -14.19 22.00
CA TYR A 173 -27.83 -14.00 21.64
C TYR A 173 -26.89 -14.93 22.42
N ASP A 174 -27.08 -15.10 23.74
CA ASP A 174 -26.20 -15.96 24.54
C ASP A 174 -26.36 -17.44 24.16
N ALA A 175 -27.60 -17.87 23.86
CA ALA A 175 -27.86 -19.21 23.36
C ALA A 175 -27.20 -19.44 21.98
N MET A 176 -27.24 -18.44 21.11
CA MET A 176 -26.53 -18.44 19.82
C MET A 176 -25.01 -18.57 20.05
N ALA A 177 -24.42 -17.70 20.87
CA ALA A 177 -22.98 -17.69 21.13
C ALA A 177 -22.49 -19.04 21.68
N ASN A 178 -23.19 -19.59 22.67
CA ASN A 178 -22.84 -20.90 23.26
C ASN A 178 -22.99 -22.04 22.24
N LEU A 179 -23.98 -21.98 21.34
CA LEU A 179 -24.13 -22.97 20.27
C LEU A 179 -22.95 -22.90 19.27
N TYR A 180 -22.50 -21.71 18.90
CA TYR A 180 -21.31 -21.54 18.05
C TYR A 180 -20.05 -22.08 18.70
N ASP A 181 -19.85 -21.77 19.98
CA ASP A 181 -18.76 -22.31 20.78
C ASP A 181 -18.82 -23.85 20.77
N GLY A 182 -20.00 -24.43 21.02
CA GLY A 182 -20.24 -25.88 20.96
C GLY A 182 -19.89 -26.51 19.61
N LYS A 183 -20.31 -25.89 18.48
CA LYS A 183 -19.96 -26.34 17.13
C LYS A 183 -18.47 -26.28 16.84
N MET A 184 -17.80 -25.23 17.32
CA MET A 184 -16.36 -25.04 17.15
C MET A 184 -15.53 -25.90 18.12
N GLN A 185 -16.14 -26.40 19.20
CA GLN A 185 -15.49 -27.13 20.28
C GLN A 185 -14.47 -26.30 21.08
N PHE A 186 -14.51 -24.97 20.97
CA PHE A 186 -13.76 -24.04 21.82
C PHE A 186 -14.52 -22.73 22.06
N ASN A 187 -14.16 -21.98 23.08
CA ASN A 187 -14.70 -20.64 23.32
C ASN A 187 -14.20 -19.67 22.24
N ASN A 188 -15.06 -19.35 21.28
CA ASN A 188 -14.71 -18.58 20.10
C ASN A 188 -14.32 -17.14 20.46
N ARG A 189 -14.96 -16.55 21.47
CA ARG A 189 -14.69 -15.18 21.91
C ARG A 189 -13.28 -15.02 22.50
N LYS A 190 -12.87 -15.94 23.39
CA LYS A 190 -11.51 -15.95 23.95
C LYS A 190 -10.46 -16.19 22.86
N MET A 191 -10.74 -17.14 21.97
CA MET A 191 -9.85 -17.45 20.85
C MET A 191 -9.68 -16.25 19.91
N TYR A 192 -10.77 -15.55 19.60
CA TYR A 192 -10.74 -14.34 18.80
C TYR A 192 -9.86 -13.27 19.46
N TYR A 193 -10.01 -12.98 20.75
CA TYR A 193 -9.15 -11.98 21.42
C TYR A 193 -7.67 -12.39 21.42
N LEU A 194 -7.36 -13.68 21.59
CA LEU A 194 -5.99 -14.18 21.52
C LEU A 194 -5.35 -13.88 20.15
N ILE A 195 -6.12 -13.94 19.06
CA ILE A 195 -5.62 -13.67 17.71
C ILE A 195 -5.65 -12.18 17.39
N ALA A 196 -6.73 -11.49 17.73
CA ALA A 196 -6.96 -10.10 17.38
C ALA A 196 -6.00 -9.15 18.10
N ILE A 197 -5.69 -9.39 19.39
CA ILE A 197 -4.82 -8.49 20.16
C ILE A 197 -3.41 -8.38 19.55
N PRO A 198 -2.69 -9.49 19.24
CA PRO A 198 -1.40 -9.42 18.56
C PRO A 198 -1.47 -8.77 17.17
N ILE A 199 -2.54 -9.02 16.40
CA ILE A 199 -2.73 -8.40 15.08
C ILE A 199 -2.89 -6.88 15.23
N ILE A 200 -3.74 -6.43 16.15
CA ILE A 200 -3.93 -5.00 16.43
C ILE A 200 -2.60 -4.37 16.86
N ALA A 201 -1.87 -5.00 17.79
CA ALA A 201 -0.57 -4.51 18.23
C ALA A 201 0.44 -4.40 17.07
N LEU A 202 0.51 -5.42 16.21
CA LEU A 202 1.36 -5.41 15.02
C LEU A 202 0.97 -4.31 14.04
N CYS A 203 -0.33 -4.12 13.77
CA CYS A 203 -0.83 -3.04 12.91
C CYS A 203 -0.46 -1.67 13.46
N LEU A 204 -0.63 -1.44 14.77
CA LEU A 204 -0.22 -0.20 15.41
C LEU A 204 1.29 0.03 15.33
N GLY A 205 2.09 -1.04 15.49
CA GLY A 205 3.54 -0.98 15.27
C GLY A 205 3.92 -0.61 13.84
N ILE A 206 3.23 -1.17 12.84
CA ILE A 206 3.45 -0.83 11.43
C ILE A 206 3.06 0.63 11.15
N VAL A 207 1.93 1.09 11.70
CA VAL A 207 1.49 2.49 11.59
C VAL A 207 2.51 3.44 12.22
N TYR A 208 3.01 3.10 13.42
CA TYR A 208 4.07 3.85 14.09
C TYR A 208 5.35 3.92 13.26
N GLY A 209 5.79 2.79 12.67
CA GLY A 209 6.93 2.79 11.75
C GLY A 209 6.69 3.64 10.50
N GLY A 210 5.47 3.64 9.96
CA GLY A 210 5.09 4.47 8.81
C GLY A 210 5.13 5.97 9.13
N LEU A 211 4.68 6.36 10.32
CA LEU A 211 4.78 7.73 10.83
C LEU A 211 6.24 8.16 11.08
N ASN A 212 7.12 7.20 11.38
CA ASN A 212 8.56 7.37 11.48
C ASN A 212 9.28 6.98 10.18
N SER A 213 8.67 7.17 9.02
CA SER A 213 9.33 6.93 7.73
C SER A 213 9.10 8.12 6.81
N TYR A 214 9.99 9.10 6.91
CA TYR A 214 9.87 10.36 6.18
C TYR A 214 11.23 11.00 5.93
N ILE A 215 11.21 11.99 5.04
CA ILE A 215 12.34 12.86 4.76
C ILE A 215 11.82 14.27 4.82
N ARG A 216 12.54 15.11 5.54
CA ARG A 216 12.24 16.54 5.59
C ARG A 216 13.47 17.34 5.23
N CYS A 217 13.26 18.36 4.40
CA CYS A 217 14.25 19.40 4.13
C CYS A 217 13.91 20.60 4.99
N THR A 218 14.90 21.14 5.69
CA THR A 218 14.80 22.37 6.48
C THR A 218 15.77 23.39 5.93
N GLU A 219 15.83 24.58 6.51
CA GLU A 219 16.87 25.56 6.16
C GLU A 219 18.30 25.08 6.47
N SER A 220 18.46 24.17 7.44
CA SER A 220 19.76 23.68 7.93
C SER A 220 20.30 22.45 7.19
N GLY A 221 19.42 21.63 6.64
CA GLY A 221 19.80 20.33 6.07
C GLY A 221 18.61 19.41 5.78
N ILE A 222 18.96 18.19 5.38
CA ILE A 222 18.06 17.09 5.07
C ILE A 222 18.05 16.13 6.27
N TYR A 223 16.87 15.73 6.73
CA TYR A 223 16.70 14.78 7.82
C TYR A 223 15.98 13.56 7.27
N ILE A 224 16.62 12.40 7.37
CA ILE A 224 16.09 11.14 6.86
C ILE A 224 15.72 10.25 8.04
N GLN A 225 14.44 9.91 8.16
CA GLN A 225 13.95 8.91 9.10
C GLN A 225 13.52 7.67 8.31
N GLN A 226 14.19 6.53 8.56
CA GLN A 226 13.83 5.25 7.95
C GLN A 226 12.95 4.43 8.90
N PHE A 227 12.06 3.63 8.32
CA PHE A 227 11.03 2.84 9.03
C PHE A 227 11.51 2.06 10.28
N TRP A 228 12.71 1.46 10.22
CA TRP A 228 13.28 0.65 11.30
C TRP A 228 14.51 1.27 11.97
N LYS A 229 14.91 2.48 11.55
CA LYS A 229 16.02 3.19 12.19
C LYS A 229 15.47 4.05 13.32
N TYR A 230 16.19 4.09 14.43
CA TYR A 230 15.86 4.97 15.56
C TYR A 230 16.54 6.32 15.36
N GLY A 231 15.75 7.40 15.48
CA GLY A 231 16.24 8.77 15.31
C GLY A 231 16.39 9.21 13.85
N GLU A 232 16.40 10.52 13.65
CA GLU A 232 16.61 11.12 12.33
C GLU A 232 18.11 11.10 12.00
N GLU A 233 18.44 10.79 10.76
CA GLU A 233 19.80 10.89 10.21
C GLU A 233 19.95 12.28 9.58
N PRO A 234 20.69 13.21 10.21
CA PRO A 234 20.86 14.56 9.69
C PRO A 234 21.98 14.60 8.66
N HIS A 235 21.71 15.21 7.52
CA HIS A 235 22.70 15.53 6.50
C HIS A 235 22.68 17.03 6.21
N VAL A 236 23.78 17.73 6.47
CA VAL A 236 23.89 19.14 6.10
C VAL A 236 24.09 19.29 4.60
N TYR A 237 23.66 20.41 4.01
CA TYR A 237 23.69 20.57 2.55
C TYR A 237 25.08 20.41 1.91
N ARG A 238 26.15 20.76 2.64
CA ARG A 238 27.55 20.56 2.21
C ARG A 238 27.98 19.09 2.09
N GLU A 239 27.24 18.17 2.69
CA GLU A 239 27.53 16.72 2.62
C GLU A 239 26.94 16.10 1.36
N VAL A 240 26.05 16.80 0.65
CA VAL A 240 25.51 16.33 -0.62
C VAL A 240 26.61 16.42 -1.68
N VAL A 241 26.90 15.29 -2.34
CA VAL A 241 27.95 15.16 -3.37
C VAL A 241 27.36 15.08 -4.77
N ASN A 242 26.17 14.48 -4.91
CA ASN A 242 25.53 14.33 -6.21
C ASN A 242 24.01 14.35 -6.08
N ILE A 243 23.36 15.05 -7.01
CA ILE A 243 21.90 15.10 -7.16
C ILE A 243 21.58 14.84 -8.61
N GLN A 244 20.84 13.78 -8.88
CA GLN A 244 20.53 13.36 -10.25
C GLN A 244 19.10 12.86 -10.39
N GLN A 245 18.50 13.13 -11.54
CA GLN A 245 17.25 12.53 -12.00
C GLN A 245 17.56 11.57 -13.15
N ILE A 246 17.18 10.31 -12.99
CA ILE A 246 17.27 9.28 -14.02
C ILE A 246 15.87 9.04 -14.57
N SER A 247 15.61 9.49 -15.80
CA SER A 247 14.36 9.23 -16.51
C SER A 247 14.49 7.94 -17.32
N LYS A 248 13.81 6.87 -16.89
CA LYS A 248 13.77 5.61 -17.64
C LYS A 248 12.60 5.61 -18.60
N ILE A 249 12.90 5.66 -19.90
CA ILE A 249 11.91 5.61 -20.97
C ILE A 249 11.77 4.17 -21.42
N THR A 250 10.61 3.57 -21.17
CA THR A 250 10.25 2.24 -21.66
C THR A 250 9.29 2.40 -22.83
N GLN A 251 9.74 2.02 -24.03
CA GLN A 251 8.88 1.91 -25.20
C GLN A 251 8.14 0.56 -25.17
N SER A 252 6.82 0.60 -25.23
CA SER A 252 5.96 -0.58 -25.35
C SER A 252 5.06 -0.44 -26.58
N LYS A 253 4.50 -1.56 -27.06
CA LYS A 253 3.49 -1.54 -28.15
C LYS A 253 2.30 -0.62 -27.85
N ASN A 254 1.99 -0.40 -26.57
CA ASN A 254 0.84 0.38 -26.12
C ASN A 254 1.20 1.82 -25.75
N GLY A 255 2.44 2.26 -26.00
CA GLY A 255 2.89 3.62 -25.73
C GLY A 255 4.22 3.69 -25.00
N THR A 256 4.67 4.92 -24.77
CA THR A 256 5.92 5.24 -24.08
C THR A 256 5.61 5.57 -22.62
N THR A 257 6.23 4.87 -21.68
CA THR A 257 6.12 5.18 -20.25
C THR A 257 7.47 5.72 -19.76
N SER A 258 7.46 6.88 -19.11
CA SER A 258 8.63 7.49 -18.48
C SER A 258 8.50 7.41 -16.97
N VAL A 259 9.50 6.86 -16.29
CA VAL A 259 9.57 6.84 -14.82
C VAL A 259 10.82 7.60 -14.40
N ALA A 260 10.64 8.71 -13.70
CA ALA A 260 11.74 9.50 -13.13
C ALA A 260 12.14 8.93 -11.77
N THR A 261 13.43 8.63 -11.60
CA THR A 261 14.04 8.27 -10.33
C THR A 261 14.96 9.40 -9.89
N PHE A 262 14.78 9.91 -8.67
CA PHE A 262 15.67 10.94 -8.13
C PHE A 262 16.62 10.31 -7.12
N ILE A 263 17.89 10.70 -7.16
CA ILE A 263 18.95 10.14 -6.33
C ILE A 263 19.75 11.30 -5.71
N ILE A 264 19.96 11.22 -4.39
CA ILE A 264 20.85 12.09 -3.62
C ILE A 264 21.95 11.21 -3.04
N ARG A 265 23.21 11.56 -3.26
CA ARG A 265 24.36 10.89 -2.65
C ARG A 265 25.06 11.82 -1.69
N PHE A 266 25.42 11.30 -0.53
CA PHE A 266 26.12 12.02 0.52
C PHE A 266 27.60 11.61 0.58
N ASN A 267 28.42 12.42 1.24
CA ASN A 267 29.87 12.22 1.35
C ASN A 267 30.27 11.01 2.22
N ASP A 268 29.38 10.58 3.11
CA ASP A 268 29.50 9.37 3.93
C ASP A 268 29.22 8.07 3.15
N GLY A 269 28.86 8.19 1.86
CA GLY A 269 28.52 7.09 0.98
C GLY A 269 27.07 6.63 1.07
N SER A 270 26.25 7.23 1.94
CA SER A 270 24.82 6.96 1.98
C SER A 270 24.12 7.51 0.72
N GLU A 271 23.04 6.85 0.33
CA GLU A 271 22.25 7.21 -0.84
C GLU A 271 20.76 7.25 -0.49
N TRP A 272 20.09 8.31 -0.91
CA TRP A 272 18.65 8.38 -0.93
C TRP A 272 18.12 8.28 -2.37
N THR A 273 17.13 7.44 -2.61
CA THR A 273 16.52 7.28 -3.95
C THR A 273 15.00 7.13 -3.89
N THR A 274 14.28 7.68 -4.88
CA THR A 274 12.83 7.43 -5.01
C THR A 274 12.51 6.01 -5.47
N SER A 275 13.48 5.24 -5.99
CA SER A 275 13.22 3.87 -6.49
C SER A 275 13.06 2.83 -5.39
N SER A 276 13.73 3.00 -4.25
CA SER A 276 13.68 2.06 -3.12
C SER A 276 12.58 2.40 -2.13
N ASN A 277 12.05 3.62 -2.20
CA ASN A 277 11.15 4.14 -1.20
C ASN A 277 9.70 3.96 -1.62
N TYR A 278 8.87 3.47 -0.69
CA TYR A 278 7.42 3.25 -0.83
C TYR A 278 6.62 4.56 -1.00
N GLN A 279 7.24 5.62 -1.51
CA GLN A 279 6.65 6.94 -1.68
C GLN A 279 6.03 7.03 -3.08
N ALA A 280 4.79 6.55 -3.18
CA ALA A 280 3.96 6.65 -4.38
C ALA A 280 3.40 8.08 -4.58
N ARG A 281 4.23 9.12 -4.44
CA ARG A 281 3.84 10.50 -4.79
C ARG A 281 4.10 10.77 -6.26
N ASP A 282 3.30 11.67 -6.81
CA ASP A 282 3.47 12.22 -8.15
C ASP A 282 4.92 12.77 -8.31
N PRO A 283 5.65 12.37 -9.38
CA PRO A 283 6.94 12.93 -9.76
C PRO A 283 7.05 14.45 -9.65
N SER A 284 5.96 15.17 -9.87
CA SER A 284 5.87 16.63 -9.78
C SER A 284 6.26 17.21 -8.41
N TYR A 285 6.14 16.43 -7.33
CA TYR A 285 6.54 16.87 -5.97
C TYR A 285 8.04 16.82 -5.73
N TYR A 286 8.75 15.91 -6.41
CA TYR A 286 10.18 15.71 -6.14
C TYR A 286 11.03 16.78 -6.84
N GLU A 287 10.65 17.24 -8.02
CA GLU A 287 11.46 18.19 -8.79
C GLU A 287 11.69 19.53 -8.05
N PRO A 288 10.68 20.18 -7.45
CA PRO A 288 10.91 21.39 -6.64
C PRO A 288 11.82 21.14 -5.45
N MET A 289 11.65 20.00 -4.76
CA MET A 289 12.50 19.62 -3.63
C MET A 289 13.95 19.41 -4.08
N MET A 290 14.18 18.73 -5.21
CA MET A 290 15.53 18.51 -5.74
C MET A 290 16.21 19.80 -6.17
N LYS A 291 15.47 20.70 -6.82
CA LYS A 291 15.96 22.04 -7.15
C LYS A 291 16.30 22.84 -5.90
N TYR A 292 15.51 22.74 -4.84
CA TYR A 292 15.80 23.37 -3.56
C TYR A 292 17.10 22.84 -2.94
N ILE A 293 17.27 21.52 -2.90
CA ILE A 293 18.49 20.87 -2.38
C ILE A 293 19.70 21.27 -3.23
N ALA A 294 19.61 21.19 -4.56
CA ALA A 294 20.69 21.55 -5.46
C ALA A 294 21.17 22.99 -5.26
N ARG A 295 20.24 23.94 -5.11
CA ARG A 295 20.55 25.33 -4.79
C ARG A 295 21.24 25.48 -3.42
N LYS A 296 20.76 24.77 -2.40
CA LYS A 296 21.32 24.83 -1.03
C LYS A 296 22.70 24.17 -0.92
N SER A 297 22.98 23.17 -1.76
CA SER A 297 24.26 22.46 -1.82
C SER A 297 25.24 23.07 -2.83
N GLU A 298 24.87 24.12 -3.56
CA GLU A 298 25.68 24.72 -4.63
C GLU A 298 26.08 23.72 -5.73
N LEU A 299 25.19 22.76 -6.01
CA LEU A 299 25.38 21.71 -7.01
C LEU A 299 24.46 21.91 -8.21
N GLU A 300 24.89 21.42 -9.37
CA GLU A 300 24.04 21.31 -10.55
C GLU A 300 23.08 20.12 -10.43
N PHE A 301 21.81 20.34 -10.75
CA PHE A 301 20.81 19.28 -10.82
C PHE A 301 20.90 18.53 -12.16
N LYS A 302 21.51 17.33 -12.15
CA LYS A 302 21.77 16.57 -13.38
C LYS A 302 20.55 15.77 -13.82
N GLN A 303 20.13 15.94 -15.07
CA GLN A 303 19.08 15.13 -15.68
C GLN A 303 19.70 14.13 -16.67
N ILE A 304 19.50 12.85 -16.41
CA ILE A 304 20.03 11.75 -17.21
C ILE A 304 18.84 10.99 -17.79
N THR A 305 18.81 10.83 -19.11
CA THR A 305 17.76 10.07 -19.80
C THR A 305 18.32 8.72 -20.23
N GLU A 306 17.73 7.64 -19.71
CA GLU A 306 18.05 6.27 -20.10
C GLU A 306 16.94 5.70 -20.98
N THR A 307 17.26 5.46 -22.26
CA THR A 307 16.34 4.81 -23.19
C THR A 307 16.57 3.31 -23.19
N ILE A 308 15.58 2.56 -22.71
CA ILE A 308 15.63 1.09 -22.72
C ILE A 308 14.77 0.59 -23.90
N ALA A 309 15.44 0.17 -24.96
CA ALA A 309 14.79 -0.54 -26.07
C ALA A 309 14.41 -1.96 -25.62
N ARG A 310 13.11 -2.28 -25.62
CA ARG A 310 12.58 -3.63 -25.33
C ARG A 310 12.39 -4.44 -26.60
#